data_AF-A0A327KPZ1-F1
#
_entry.id   AF-A0A327KPZ1-F1
#
_cell.length_a   1.000
_cell.length_b   1.000
_cell.length_c   1.000
_cell.angle_alpha   90.00
_cell.angle_beta   90.00
_cell.angle_gamma   90.00
#
_symmetry.space_group_name_H-M   'P 1'
#
loop_
_entity.id
_entity.type
_entity.pdbx_description
1 polymer ?
#
loop_
_entity_poly.entity_id
_entity_poly.type
_entity_poly.pdbx_seq_one_letter_code
_entity_poly.pdbx_strand_id
1 'polypeptide(L)'
;MMPGAGQSQERGAVPSRLTEVTGFGSNPGNLRMFEYVPKKPRKSLVVVLHGCTQTAASYDLGAGWSTLADRYGFMLLCPEQRAENNPKTCFNWFRESDIVRGGGEAASIREMISRMASDHDVDPRRVFITGLSAGGAMTAVMLATYPEVFAGGAIIAGLPYRSATSMRQALESMFSVKVRTPHEWGDLVRAASPHRGPWPRVSVWHGGADTVVKPRNAEELLKQWTDVHGLSTQPDRTETVDGYPRHVWSNAAGEDVIESYTIPLMAHGAPVASGDGDTSYGVPGEYLIEVGISSSYHIARFWGLTDSRRTPWPMRPDAGTADTSAASTTASKAAPKADDAPPRPSRLPERVEVIEPGPDDILPPKSGRRGAEQQHGAGGHGWSADRDGEKERQAGVSRFVEDTIKRALEAAGLMKRR
;
A
#
# COMPACT_ATOMS: atom_id res chain seq x y z
N MET A 1 31.23 29.37 29.91
CA MET A 1 30.94 27.93 29.71
C MET A 1 29.70 27.82 28.86
N MET A 2 29.66 26.93 27.87
CA MET A 2 28.44 26.53 27.16
C MET A 2 28.23 25.02 27.40
N PRO A 3 27.00 24.53 27.62
CA PRO A 3 26.74 23.10 27.67
C PRO A 3 26.97 22.47 26.30
N GLY A 4 27.56 21.26 26.27
CA GLY A 4 27.88 20.56 25.03
C GLY A 4 26.64 20.04 24.29
N ALA A 5 26.74 19.96 22.96
CA ALA A 5 25.71 19.34 22.15
C ALA A 5 25.63 17.83 22.48
N GLY A 6 24.44 17.35 22.82
CA GLY A 6 24.19 15.92 23.01
C GLY A 6 24.34 15.18 21.68
N GLN A 7 25.11 14.08 21.69
CA GLN A 7 25.24 13.22 20.51
C GLN A 7 23.90 12.52 20.25
N SER A 8 23.37 12.68 19.03
CA SER A 8 22.19 11.96 18.57
C SER A 8 22.52 10.47 18.43
N GLN A 9 22.12 9.67 19.41
CA GLN A 9 22.32 8.24 19.41
C GLN A 9 21.54 7.60 18.25
N GLU A 10 22.25 7.07 17.26
CA GLU A 10 21.64 6.33 16.16
C GLU A 10 20.90 5.11 16.71
N ARG A 11 19.57 5.07 16.50
CA ARG A 11 18.80 3.85 16.76
C ARG A 11 19.18 2.82 15.71
N GLY A 12 20.05 1.88 16.10
CA GLY A 12 20.49 0.80 15.23
C GLY A 12 19.32 0.08 14.57
N ALA A 13 19.45 -0.19 13.28
CA ALA A 13 18.39 -0.80 12.49
C ALA A 13 17.98 -2.16 13.10
N VAL A 14 16.68 -2.34 13.35
CA VAL A 14 16.12 -3.63 13.76
C VAL A 14 16.37 -4.64 12.62
N PRO A 15 17.05 -5.77 12.87
CA PRO A 15 17.31 -6.75 11.82
C PRO A 15 16.02 -7.26 11.17
N SER A 16 16.03 -7.37 9.84
CA SER A 16 14.91 -7.99 9.11
C SER A 16 14.69 -9.42 9.61
N ARG A 17 13.42 -9.79 9.82
CA ARG A 17 13.00 -11.16 10.10
C ARG A 17 12.81 -11.99 8.82
N LEU A 18 12.72 -11.32 7.67
CA LEU A 18 12.40 -11.92 6.39
C LEU A 18 13.67 -12.36 5.64
N THR A 19 13.60 -13.52 5.00
CA THR A 19 14.67 -14.07 4.14
C THR A 19 14.40 -13.68 2.68
N GLU A 20 15.39 -13.16 1.95
CA GLU A 20 15.24 -12.94 0.49
C GLU A 20 15.39 -14.26 -0.27
N VAL A 21 14.41 -14.57 -1.13
CA VAL A 21 14.41 -15.75 -1.99
C VAL A 21 14.76 -15.32 -3.41
N THR A 22 15.78 -15.94 -4.00
CA THR A 22 16.14 -15.75 -5.41
C THR A 22 15.77 -16.99 -6.23
N GLY A 23 15.66 -16.84 -7.56
CA GLY A 23 15.34 -17.95 -8.48
C GLY A 23 13.94 -18.55 -8.26
N PHE A 24 12.92 -17.72 -7.99
CA PHE A 24 11.57 -18.19 -7.67
C PHE A 24 10.68 -18.55 -8.88
N GLY A 25 11.11 -18.28 -10.11
CA GLY A 25 10.33 -18.53 -11.33
C GLY A 25 10.44 -17.37 -12.32
N SER A 26 9.39 -17.16 -13.10
CA SER A 26 9.31 -15.99 -13.98
C SER A 26 9.13 -14.70 -13.15
N ASN A 27 9.75 -13.60 -13.59
CA ASN A 27 9.69 -12.31 -12.87
C ASN A 27 9.56 -11.10 -13.82
N PRO A 28 8.51 -11.03 -14.66
CA PRO A 28 8.36 -9.95 -15.65
C PRO A 28 8.15 -8.57 -15.00
N GLY A 29 7.64 -8.50 -13.77
CA GLY A 29 7.54 -7.28 -12.98
C GLY A 29 8.83 -6.89 -12.23
N ASN A 30 9.94 -7.62 -12.39
CA ASN A 30 11.24 -7.31 -11.77
C ASN A 30 11.16 -7.01 -10.25
N LEU A 31 10.38 -7.81 -9.51
CA LEU A 31 10.21 -7.68 -8.06
C LEU A 31 11.25 -8.50 -7.28
N ARG A 32 11.43 -8.21 -6.00
CA ARG A 32 12.13 -9.09 -5.03
C ARG A 32 11.11 -9.95 -4.30
N MET A 33 11.51 -11.16 -3.90
CA MET A 33 10.70 -12.05 -3.07
C MET A 33 11.34 -12.15 -1.69
N PHE A 34 10.57 -11.88 -0.64
CA PHE A 34 10.94 -12.24 0.72
C PHE A 34 9.92 -13.22 1.32
N GLU A 35 10.38 -14.09 2.22
CA GLU A 35 9.52 -15.03 2.95
C GLU A 35 9.68 -14.92 4.46
N TYR A 36 8.66 -15.37 5.19
CA TYR A 36 8.77 -15.70 6.62
C TYR A 36 8.10 -17.02 6.94
N VAL A 37 8.86 -17.96 7.49
CA VAL A 37 8.36 -19.26 7.95
C VAL A 37 8.51 -19.34 9.46
N PRO A 38 7.41 -19.34 10.24
CA PRO A 38 7.48 -19.43 11.71
C PRO A 38 7.91 -20.84 12.14
N LYS A 39 8.44 -20.98 13.37
CA LYS A 39 9.02 -22.24 13.90
C LYS A 39 8.08 -23.45 13.94
N LYS A 40 6.77 -23.23 13.78
CA LYS A 40 5.72 -24.27 13.75
C LYS A 40 4.74 -23.92 12.62
N PRO A 41 5.15 -24.10 11.34
CA PRO A 41 4.36 -23.63 10.23
C PRO A 41 3.08 -24.46 10.07
N ARG A 42 1.99 -23.76 9.76
CA ARG A 42 0.74 -24.30 9.23
C ARG A 42 0.77 -24.11 7.72
N LYS A 43 0.05 -24.97 7.00
CA LYS A 43 -0.13 -24.93 5.53
C LYS A 43 -0.95 -23.72 5.03
N SER A 44 -0.70 -22.52 5.51
CA SER A 44 -1.43 -21.30 5.14
C SER A 44 -0.49 -20.14 4.95
N LEU A 45 -0.71 -19.37 3.89
CA LEU A 45 0.17 -18.31 3.41
C LEU A 45 -0.56 -16.97 3.39
N VAL A 46 0.06 -15.92 3.89
CA VAL A 46 -0.39 -14.54 3.72
C VAL A 46 0.62 -13.79 2.85
N VAL A 47 0.16 -13.25 1.72
CA VAL A 47 0.93 -12.37 0.85
C VAL A 47 0.77 -10.94 1.35
N VAL A 48 1.86 -10.25 1.66
CA VAL A 48 1.87 -8.93 2.30
C VAL A 48 2.54 -7.91 1.37
N LEU A 49 1.77 -6.95 0.86
CA LEU A 49 2.22 -5.91 -0.08
C LEU A 49 2.35 -4.56 0.63
N HIS A 50 3.56 -4.01 0.65
CA HIS A 50 3.88 -2.73 1.28
C HIS A 50 3.32 -1.52 0.50
N GLY A 51 3.22 -0.36 1.17
CA GLY A 51 2.90 0.93 0.54
C GLY A 51 4.09 1.54 -0.20
N CYS A 52 3.86 2.69 -0.86
CA CYS A 52 4.95 3.49 -1.42
C CYS A 52 6.00 3.86 -0.33
N THR A 53 7.25 4.00 -0.75
CA THR A 53 8.45 4.34 0.07
C THR A 53 8.77 3.43 1.25
N GLN A 54 7.93 2.43 1.52
CA GLN A 54 8.19 1.34 2.47
C GLN A 54 9.00 0.21 1.81
N THR A 55 9.43 -0.74 2.63
CA THR A 55 10.06 -2.02 2.23
C THR A 55 9.23 -3.18 2.77
N ALA A 56 9.47 -4.39 2.28
CA ALA A 56 8.82 -5.59 2.82
C ALA A 56 9.10 -5.74 4.33
N ALA A 57 10.36 -5.51 4.75
CA ALA A 57 10.77 -5.62 6.14
C ALA A 57 10.20 -4.52 7.05
N SER A 58 10.09 -3.27 6.58
CA SER A 58 9.53 -2.19 7.41
C SER A 58 8.02 -2.30 7.57
N TYR A 59 7.30 -2.73 6.52
CA TYR A 59 5.86 -2.94 6.58
C TYR A 59 5.48 -4.21 7.36
N ASP A 60 6.24 -5.30 7.26
CA ASP A 60 6.07 -6.48 8.12
C ASP A 60 6.17 -6.12 9.61
N LEU A 61 7.27 -5.46 10.01
CA LEU A 61 7.50 -5.05 11.38
C LEU A 61 6.44 -4.06 11.89
N GLY A 62 6.09 -3.08 11.05
CA GLY A 62 5.13 -2.02 11.38
C GLY A 62 3.68 -2.51 11.47
N ALA A 63 3.24 -3.40 10.60
CA ALA A 63 1.90 -4.01 10.65
C ALA A 63 1.84 -5.26 11.56
N GLY A 64 2.98 -5.80 11.99
CA GLY A 64 3.08 -6.92 12.92
C GLY A 64 2.84 -8.31 12.32
N TRP A 65 2.94 -8.48 10.99
CA TRP A 65 2.57 -9.73 10.31
C TRP A 65 3.42 -10.92 10.76
N SER A 66 4.74 -10.78 10.90
CA SER A 66 5.62 -11.86 11.38
C SER A 66 5.42 -12.20 12.85
N THR A 67 4.87 -11.28 13.65
CA THR A 67 4.44 -11.53 15.04
C THR A 67 3.16 -12.35 15.09
N LEU A 68 2.19 -12.05 14.21
CA LEU A 68 1.01 -12.89 14.02
C LEU A 68 1.37 -14.28 13.46
N ALA A 69 2.33 -14.35 12.53
CA ALA A 69 2.87 -15.58 11.96
C ALA A 69 3.48 -16.50 13.05
N ASP A 70 4.27 -15.98 13.98
CA ASP A 70 4.76 -16.76 15.13
C ASP A 70 3.61 -17.31 15.99
N ARG A 71 2.60 -16.48 16.25
CA ARG A 71 1.51 -16.81 17.19
C ARG A 71 0.51 -17.81 16.62
N TYR A 72 0.20 -17.69 15.33
CA TYR A 72 -0.85 -18.46 14.64
C TYR A 72 -0.31 -19.45 13.60
N GLY A 73 0.99 -19.40 13.31
CA GLY A 73 1.72 -20.38 12.50
C GLY A 73 1.56 -20.23 10.99
N PHE A 74 0.85 -19.22 10.47
CA PHE A 74 0.81 -18.98 9.03
C PHE A 74 2.15 -18.42 8.51
N MET A 75 2.50 -18.76 7.27
CA MET A 75 3.70 -18.26 6.60
C MET A 75 3.42 -16.92 5.91
N LEU A 76 4.47 -16.13 5.67
CA LEU A 76 4.39 -14.90 4.89
C LEU A 76 5.15 -15.02 3.57
N LEU A 77 4.60 -14.36 2.56
CA LEU A 77 5.30 -13.93 1.35
C LEU A 77 5.21 -12.41 1.28
N CYS A 78 6.34 -11.73 1.29
CA CYS A 78 6.42 -10.27 1.22
C CYS A 78 7.16 -9.86 -0.07
N PRO A 79 6.46 -9.72 -1.21
CA PRO A 79 7.03 -9.12 -2.42
C PRO A 79 7.50 -7.70 -2.14
N GLU A 80 8.64 -7.30 -2.71
CA GLU A 80 9.17 -5.95 -2.57
C GLU A 80 9.46 -5.30 -3.92
N GLN A 81 9.04 -4.04 -4.04
CA GLN A 81 9.22 -3.23 -5.24
C GLN A 81 10.64 -2.69 -5.38
N ARG A 82 11.12 -2.59 -6.63
CA ARG A 82 12.41 -2.01 -7.00
C ARG A 82 12.29 -0.54 -7.41
N ALA A 83 13.30 0.27 -7.05
CA ALA A 83 13.34 1.71 -7.38
C ALA A 83 13.44 1.96 -8.89
N GLU A 84 14.04 1.01 -9.61
CA GLU A 84 14.18 0.95 -11.05
C GLU A 84 12.82 0.83 -11.77
N ASN A 85 11.85 0.12 -11.17
CA ASN A 85 10.49 -0.02 -11.70
C ASN A 85 9.64 1.21 -11.36
N ASN A 86 9.84 1.74 -10.15
CA ASN A 86 9.12 2.89 -9.63
C ASN A 86 9.98 3.64 -8.59
N PRO A 87 10.42 4.90 -8.84
CA PRO A 87 11.30 5.65 -7.94
C PRO A 87 10.73 5.97 -6.54
N LYS A 88 9.47 5.62 -6.29
CA LYS A 88 8.80 5.71 -4.97
C LYS A 88 8.49 4.35 -4.35
N THR A 89 9.07 3.27 -4.88
CA THR A 89 8.80 1.87 -4.53
C THR A 89 7.31 1.52 -4.42
N CYS A 90 6.44 2.22 -5.15
CA CYS A 90 5.03 1.87 -5.28
C CYS A 90 4.87 0.68 -6.25
N PHE A 91 4.03 -0.29 -5.91
CA PHE A 91 3.51 -1.25 -6.88
C PHE A 91 2.79 -0.51 -8.04
N ASN A 92 2.97 -0.96 -9.27
CA ASN A 92 2.46 -0.32 -10.48
C ASN A 92 1.00 -0.70 -10.79
N TRP A 93 0.10 -0.60 -9.79
CA TRP A 93 -1.35 -0.91 -9.86
C TRP A 93 -2.16 -0.15 -10.93
N PHE A 94 -1.51 0.72 -11.70
CA PHE A 94 -2.09 1.56 -12.75
C PHE A 94 -1.42 1.35 -14.13
N ARG A 95 -0.39 0.51 -14.27
CA ARG A 95 0.23 0.22 -15.57
C ARG A 95 -0.44 -1.02 -16.17
N GLU A 96 -1.02 -0.89 -17.37
CA GLU A 96 -1.77 -1.98 -18.02
C GLU A 96 -0.97 -3.29 -18.11
N SER A 97 0.34 -3.23 -18.32
CA SER A 97 1.27 -4.37 -18.35
C SER A 97 1.44 -5.11 -17.03
N ASP A 98 1.23 -4.42 -15.90
CA ASP A 98 1.46 -4.94 -14.55
C ASP A 98 0.18 -5.42 -13.86
N ILE A 99 -0.99 -5.14 -14.46
CA ILE A 99 -2.31 -5.38 -13.86
C ILE A 99 -3.20 -6.37 -14.64
N VAL A 100 -2.58 -7.20 -15.47
CA VAL A 100 -3.26 -8.26 -16.24
C VAL A 100 -2.72 -9.64 -15.87
N ARG A 101 -3.57 -10.66 -15.97
CA ARG A 101 -3.13 -12.06 -15.82
C ARG A 101 -2.01 -12.35 -16.82
N GLY A 102 -0.87 -12.82 -16.31
CA GLY A 102 0.32 -13.14 -17.11
C GLY A 102 1.24 -11.94 -17.40
N GLY A 103 0.90 -10.73 -16.96
CA GLY A 103 1.72 -9.53 -17.13
C GLY A 103 2.43 -9.09 -15.85
N GLY A 104 3.66 -8.58 -16.01
CA GLY A 104 4.36 -7.71 -15.07
C GLY A 104 4.31 -8.11 -13.60
N GLU A 105 4.08 -7.14 -12.72
CA GLU A 105 4.05 -7.34 -11.26
C GLU A 105 3.03 -8.39 -10.81
N ALA A 106 1.82 -8.42 -11.38
CA ALA A 106 0.81 -9.43 -11.03
C ALA A 106 1.28 -10.86 -11.33
N ALA A 107 1.97 -11.08 -12.46
CA ALA A 107 2.56 -12.38 -12.80
C ALA A 107 3.75 -12.72 -11.88
N SER A 108 4.62 -11.76 -11.57
CA SER A 108 5.72 -11.96 -10.60
C SER A 108 5.20 -12.41 -9.23
N ILE A 109 4.15 -11.76 -8.69
CA ILE A 109 3.55 -12.14 -7.41
C ILE A 109 2.92 -13.55 -7.51
N ARG A 110 2.26 -13.88 -8.62
CA ARG A 110 1.72 -15.24 -8.83
C ARG A 110 2.81 -16.31 -8.83
N GLU A 111 3.97 -16.06 -9.42
CA GLU A 111 5.09 -16.99 -9.46
C GLU A 111 5.71 -17.19 -8.06
N MET A 112 5.87 -16.11 -7.28
CA MET A 112 6.30 -16.21 -5.88
C MET A 112 5.34 -17.05 -5.02
N ILE A 113 4.02 -16.94 -5.23
CA ILE A 113 3.03 -17.80 -4.55
C ILE A 113 3.20 -19.27 -4.97
N SER A 114 3.47 -19.54 -6.25
CA SER A 114 3.82 -20.89 -6.74
C SER A 114 5.05 -21.44 -6.03
N ARG A 115 6.11 -20.62 -5.88
CA ARG A 115 7.35 -21.00 -5.19
C ARG A 115 7.08 -21.34 -3.72
N MET A 116 6.36 -20.49 -2.98
CA MET A 116 5.99 -20.77 -1.59
C MET A 116 5.22 -22.09 -1.44
N ALA A 117 4.29 -22.37 -2.36
CA ALA A 117 3.50 -23.60 -2.32
C ALA A 117 4.34 -24.86 -2.61
N SER A 118 5.32 -24.75 -3.51
CA SER A 118 6.27 -25.83 -3.82
C SER A 118 7.26 -26.09 -2.69
N ASP A 119 7.81 -25.03 -2.08
CA ASP A 119 8.87 -25.13 -1.08
C ASP A 119 8.34 -25.54 0.31
N HIS A 120 7.15 -25.08 0.68
CA HIS A 120 6.64 -25.17 2.06
C HIS A 120 5.27 -25.87 2.23
N ASP A 121 4.80 -26.61 1.21
CA ASP A 121 3.58 -27.44 1.28
C ASP A 121 2.33 -26.64 1.74
N VAL A 122 2.12 -25.49 1.10
CA VAL A 122 0.98 -24.59 1.36
C VAL A 122 -0.32 -25.22 0.83
N ASP A 123 -1.38 -25.23 1.63
CA ASP A 123 -2.72 -25.60 1.18
C ASP A 123 -3.24 -24.50 0.23
N PRO A 124 -3.51 -24.79 -1.05
CA PRO A 124 -4.00 -23.79 -2.00
C PRO A 124 -5.37 -23.23 -1.58
N ARG A 125 -6.11 -23.87 -0.67
CA ARG A 125 -7.35 -23.36 -0.07
C ARG A 125 -7.11 -22.38 1.09
N ARG A 126 -5.85 -22.06 1.42
CA ARG A 126 -5.45 -21.22 2.56
C ARG A 126 -4.36 -20.20 2.21
N VAL A 127 -4.36 -19.71 0.96
CA VAL A 127 -3.58 -18.54 0.54
C VAL A 127 -4.46 -17.29 0.65
N PHE A 128 -3.91 -16.23 1.23
CA PHE A 128 -4.56 -14.94 1.44
C PHE A 128 -3.62 -13.80 1.00
N ILE A 129 -4.15 -12.61 0.75
CA ILE A 129 -3.36 -11.46 0.30
C ILE A 129 -3.83 -10.13 0.93
N THR A 130 -2.90 -9.26 1.30
CA THR A 130 -3.18 -7.97 1.92
C THR A 130 -2.16 -6.92 1.52
N GLY A 131 -2.57 -5.65 1.52
CA GLY A 131 -1.61 -4.57 1.34
C GLY A 131 -2.16 -3.19 1.63
N LEU A 132 -1.23 -2.26 1.80
CA LEU A 132 -1.48 -0.84 2.08
C LEU A 132 -1.27 0.01 0.83
N SER A 133 -2.14 0.99 0.58
CA SER A 133 -1.94 2.03 -0.44
C SER A 133 -1.76 1.42 -1.83
N ALA A 134 -0.61 1.64 -2.48
CA ALA A 134 -0.23 0.97 -3.73
C ALA A 134 -0.26 -0.57 -3.64
N GLY A 135 0.15 -1.15 -2.51
CA GLY A 135 0.02 -2.59 -2.22
C GLY A 135 -1.43 -3.02 -1.99
N GLY A 136 -2.30 -2.12 -1.51
CA GLY A 136 -3.75 -2.35 -1.40
C GLY A 136 -4.43 -2.37 -2.76
N ALA A 137 -4.09 -1.42 -3.64
CA ALA A 137 -4.54 -1.44 -5.03
C ALA A 137 -3.98 -2.64 -5.81
N MET A 138 -2.71 -3.03 -5.59
CA MET A 138 -2.16 -4.28 -6.15
C MET A 138 -2.82 -5.53 -5.56
N THR A 139 -3.30 -5.50 -4.31
CA THR A 139 -4.14 -6.57 -3.75
C THR A 139 -5.45 -6.69 -4.53
N ALA A 140 -6.13 -5.57 -4.87
CA ALA A 140 -7.31 -5.60 -5.74
C ALA A 140 -7.00 -6.16 -7.14
N VAL A 141 -5.83 -5.83 -7.71
CA VAL A 141 -5.33 -6.41 -8.98
C VAL A 141 -5.18 -7.93 -8.87
N MET A 142 -4.50 -8.44 -7.83
CA MET A 142 -4.28 -9.87 -7.65
C MET A 142 -5.59 -10.64 -7.44
N LEU A 143 -6.51 -10.10 -6.64
CA LEU A 143 -7.83 -10.72 -6.40
C LEU A 143 -8.70 -10.75 -7.67
N ALA A 144 -8.56 -9.80 -8.59
CA ALA A 144 -9.28 -9.80 -9.86
C ALA A 144 -8.61 -10.67 -10.95
N THR A 145 -7.29 -10.62 -11.05
CA THR A 145 -6.52 -11.32 -12.09
C THR A 145 -6.28 -12.78 -11.77
N TYR A 146 -6.16 -13.18 -10.50
CA TYR A 146 -5.90 -14.54 -10.02
C TYR A 146 -6.83 -14.97 -8.85
N PRO A 147 -8.17 -14.77 -8.94
CA PRO A 147 -9.11 -15.07 -7.85
C PRO A 147 -9.07 -16.52 -7.38
N GLU A 148 -8.77 -17.48 -8.27
CA GLU A 148 -8.72 -18.91 -7.97
C GLU A 148 -7.56 -19.30 -7.05
N VAL A 149 -6.63 -18.38 -6.81
CA VAL A 149 -5.47 -18.57 -5.92
C VAL A 149 -5.79 -18.22 -4.47
N PHE A 150 -6.81 -17.40 -4.22
CA PHE A 150 -7.02 -16.78 -2.91
C PHE A 150 -8.32 -17.24 -2.24
N ALA A 151 -8.22 -17.65 -0.97
CA ALA A 151 -9.39 -17.84 -0.11
C ALA A 151 -9.95 -16.50 0.40
N GLY A 152 -9.12 -15.46 0.45
CA GLY A 152 -9.54 -14.10 0.74
C GLY A 152 -8.43 -13.08 0.55
N GLY A 153 -8.80 -11.80 0.61
CA GLY A 153 -7.84 -10.70 0.62
C GLY A 153 -8.32 -9.47 1.36
N ALA A 154 -7.41 -8.53 1.62
CA ALA A 154 -7.69 -7.32 2.38
C ALA A 154 -7.03 -6.09 1.75
N ILE A 155 -7.81 -5.02 1.59
CA ILE A 155 -7.42 -3.83 0.83
C ILE A 155 -7.42 -2.64 1.79
N ILE A 156 -6.23 -2.19 2.20
CA ILE A 156 -6.04 -1.12 3.17
C ILE A 156 -5.66 0.17 2.42
N ALA A 157 -6.48 1.21 2.53
CA ALA A 157 -6.34 2.50 1.85
C ALA A 157 -6.07 2.40 0.33
N GLY A 158 -6.67 1.37 -0.31
CA GLY A 158 -6.48 1.04 -1.73
C GLY A 158 -7.56 1.62 -2.65
N LEU A 159 -7.61 1.12 -3.89
CA LEU A 159 -8.54 1.54 -4.93
C LEU A 159 -9.13 0.33 -5.69
N PRO A 160 -10.28 0.47 -6.37
CA PRO A 160 -10.86 -0.60 -7.21
C PRO A 160 -9.91 -1.07 -8.33
N TYR A 161 -10.03 -2.34 -8.71
CA TYR A 161 -9.37 -2.87 -9.91
C TYR A 161 -9.84 -2.13 -11.17
N ARG A 162 -8.89 -1.75 -12.04
CA ARG A 162 -9.09 -0.89 -13.23
C ARG A 162 -9.74 0.47 -12.93
N SER A 163 -9.57 0.98 -11.71
CA SER A 163 -9.69 2.41 -11.44
C SER A 163 -8.74 3.22 -12.35
N ALA A 164 -7.49 2.80 -12.49
CA ALA A 164 -6.53 3.42 -13.40
C ALA A 164 -5.89 2.41 -14.37
N THR A 165 -5.58 2.88 -15.58
CA THR A 165 -4.71 2.20 -16.57
C THR A 165 -3.57 3.10 -17.07
N SER A 166 -3.34 4.23 -16.40
CA SER A 166 -2.17 5.10 -16.59
C SER A 166 -1.89 5.95 -15.34
N MET A 167 -0.68 6.51 -15.22
CA MET A 167 -0.29 7.40 -14.12
C MET A 167 -1.26 8.59 -13.94
N ARG A 168 -1.75 9.17 -15.05
CA ARG A 168 -2.74 10.25 -15.00
C ARG A 168 -4.05 9.77 -14.34
N GLN A 169 -4.58 8.63 -14.78
CA GLN A 169 -5.79 8.06 -14.19
C GLN A 169 -5.58 7.61 -12.73
N ALA A 170 -4.35 7.27 -12.34
CA ALA A 170 -4.01 6.94 -10.96
C ALA A 170 -4.23 8.14 -10.05
N LEU A 171 -3.63 9.29 -10.39
CA LEU A 171 -3.81 10.56 -9.68
C LEU A 171 -5.28 11.00 -9.67
N GLU A 172 -5.98 10.90 -10.81
CA GLU A 172 -7.41 11.22 -10.90
C GLU A 172 -8.27 10.31 -9.98
N SER A 173 -7.96 9.00 -9.90
CA SER A 173 -8.68 8.05 -9.02
C SER A 173 -8.36 8.27 -7.53
N MET A 174 -7.11 8.58 -7.20
CA MET A 174 -6.67 8.86 -5.83
C MET A 174 -7.34 10.11 -5.25
N PHE A 175 -7.34 11.22 -6.00
CA PHE A 175 -7.74 12.53 -5.48
C PHE A 175 -9.18 12.96 -5.81
N SER A 176 -9.72 12.55 -6.96
CA SER A 176 -11.08 12.92 -7.40
C SER A 176 -12.10 11.79 -7.27
N VAL A 177 -11.63 10.54 -7.14
CA VAL A 177 -12.41 9.29 -7.15
C VAL A 177 -13.13 9.03 -8.46
N LYS A 178 -12.76 7.92 -9.12
CA LYS A 178 -13.48 7.42 -10.28
C LYS A 178 -14.75 6.73 -9.78
N VAL A 179 -15.92 7.23 -10.17
CA VAL A 179 -17.23 6.69 -9.75
C VAL A 179 -17.80 5.83 -10.86
N ARG A 180 -18.35 4.65 -10.51
CA ARG A 180 -19.16 3.83 -11.42
C ARG A 180 -20.39 3.23 -10.71
N THR A 181 -21.23 2.56 -11.49
CA THR A 181 -22.21 1.60 -10.96
C THR A 181 -21.53 0.31 -10.43
N PRO A 182 -22.18 -0.48 -9.56
CA PRO A 182 -21.67 -1.78 -9.13
C PRO A 182 -21.39 -2.72 -10.31
N HIS A 183 -22.31 -2.80 -11.27
CA HIS A 183 -22.21 -3.69 -12.44
C HIS A 183 -20.96 -3.41 -13.29
N GLU A 184 -20.69 -2.14 -13.62
CA GLU A 184 -19.47 -1.79 -14.36
C GLU A 184 -18.19 -2.12 -13.58
N TRP A 185 -18.21 -2.00 -12.25
CA TRP A 185 -17.05 -2.37 -11.43
C TRP A 185 -16.85 -3.89 -11.36
N GLY A 186 -17.93 -4.66 -11.22
CA GLY A 186 -17.90 -6.11 -11.19
C GLY A 186 -17.53 -6.71 -12.56
N ASP A 187 -17.96 -6.10 -13.66
CA ASP A 187 -17.56 -6.51 -15.01
C ASP A 187 -16.05 -6.40 -15.25
N LEU A 188 -15.41 -5.36 -14.70
CA LEU A 188 -13.96 -5.21 -14.78
C LEU A 188 -13.23 -6.35 -14.05
N VAL A 189 -13.80 -6.92 -12.99
CA VAL A 189 -13.27 -8.12 -12.30
C VAL A 189 -13.60 -9.39 -13.10
N ARG A 190 -14.86 -9.57 -13.55
CA ARG A 190 -15.30 -10.72 -14.34
C ARG A 190 -14.56 -10.86 -15.69
N ALA A 191 -14.07 -9.76 -16.24
CA ALA A 191 -13.26 -9.72 -17.47
C ALA A 191 -11.76 -9.98 -17.24
N ALA A 192 -11.26 -9.89 -16.01
CA ALA A 192 -9.83 -10.03 -15.69
C ALA A 192 -9.32 -11.48 -15.71
N SER A 193 -10.23 -12.47 -15.65
CA SER A 193 -9.91 -13.89 -15.62
C SER A 193 -11.09 -14.74 -16.15
N PRO A 194 -10.87 -16.01 -16.54
CA PRO A 194 -11.94 -16.94 -16.87
C PRO A 194 -12.73 -17.43 -15.63
N HIS A 195 -12.38 -16.99 -14.41
CA HIS A 195 -12.99 -17.46 -13.17
C HIS A 195 -14.45 -17.03 -13.05
N ARG A 196 -15.30 -17.91 -12.49
CA ARG A 196 -16.75 -17.65 -12.33
C ARG A 196 -17.26 -17.92 -10.91
N GLY A 197 -16.36 -18.07 -9.95
CA GLY A 197 -16.67 -18.34 -8.54
C GLY A 197 -16.21 -19.73 -8.07
N PRO A 198 -16.20 -19.99 -6.75
CA PRO A 198 -16.45 -19.03 -5.67
C PRO A 198 -15.39 -17.93 -5.63
N TRP A 199 -15.78 -16.72 -5.24
CA TRP A 199 -14.88 -15.56 -5.19
C TRP A 199 -14.20 -15.44 -3.82
N PRO A 200 -12.98 -14.87 -3.75
CA PRO A 200 -12.30 -14.63 -2.47
C PRO A 200 -13.11 -13.74 -1.54
N ARG A 201 -13.00 -13.99 -0.23
CA ARG A 201 -13.58 -13.16 0.83
C ARG A 201 -12.80 -11.85 0.96
N VAL A 202 -13.44 -10.68 1.05
CA VAL A 202 -12.77 -9.37 0.97
C VAL A 202 -12.97 -8.52 2.22
N SER A 203 -11.89 -7.96 2.77
CA SER A 203 -11.90 -7.04 3.92
C SER A 203 -11.37 -5.66 3.50
N VAL A 204 -12.19 -4.61 3.57
CA VAL A 204 -11.84 -3.26 3.10
C VAL A 204 -11.60 -2.31 4.27
N TRP A 205 -10.43 -1.66 4.34
CA TRP A 205 -10.05 -0.78 5.43
C TRP A 205 -9.65 0.60 4.91
N HIS A 206 -10.21 1.68 5.47
CA HIS A 206 -9.85 3.05 5.07
C HIS A 206 -9.83 4.02 6.25
N GLY A 207 -8.97 5.03 6.20
CA GLY A 207 -9.03 6.19 7.09
C GLY A 207 -10.07 7.20 6.62
N GLY A 208 -10.97 7.63 7.51
CA GLY A 208 -12.01 8.63 7.17
C GLY A 208 -11.46 10.03 6.89
N ALA A 209 -10.22 10.32 7.33
CA ALA A 209 -9.50 11.56 7.08
C ALA A 209 -8.39 11.41 6.02
N ASP A 210 -8.43 10.36 5.18
CA ASP A 210 -7.44 10.12 4.14
C ASP A 210 -7.44 11.23 3.05
N THR A 211 -6.25 11.81 2.82
CA THR A 211 -5.98 12.86 1.84
C THR A 211 -5.12 12.40 0.67
N VAL A 212 -4.55 11.19 0.73
CA VAL A 212 -3.69 10.60 -0.30
C VAL A 212 -4.51 9.70 -1.23
N VAL A 213 -5.40 8.87 -0.67
CA VAL A 213 -6.39 8.09 -1.42
C VAL A 213 -7.75 8.38 -0.80
N LYS A 214 -8.61 9.13 -1.48
CA LYS A 214 -9.85 9.62 -0.88
C LYS A 214 -10.72 8.46 -0.34
N PRO A 215 -11.35 8.59 0.84
CA PRO A 215 -12.01 7.46 1.53
C PRO A 215 -13.15 6.83 0.72
N ARG A 216 -13.78 7.62 -0.16
CA ARG A 216 -14.80 7.17 -1.11
C ARG A 216 -14.32 6.07 -2.07
N ASN A 217 -13.01 5.87 -2.25
CA ASN A 217 -12.49 4.69 -2.96
C ASN A 217 -12.85 3.37 -2.25
N ALA A 218 -13.07 3.36 -0.93
CA ALA A 218 -13.62 2.22 -0.22
C ALA A 218 -15.10 1.95 -0.57
N GLU A 219 -15.91 2.99 -0.81
CA GLU A 219 -17.28 2.83 -1.32
C GLU A 219 -17.28 2.21 -2.72
N GLU A 220 -16.39 2.67 -3.61
CA GLU A 220 -16.26 2.10 -4.96
C GLU A 220 -15.68 0.67 -4.94
N LEU A 221 -14.81 0.34 -3.97
CA LEU A 221 -14.36 -1.03 -3.71
C LEU A 221 -15.50 -1.93 -3.22
N LEU A 222 -16.33 -1.44 -2.29
CA LEU A 222 -17.51 -2.16 -1.83
C LEU A 222 -18.47 -2.44 -3.00
N LYS A 223 -18.79 -1.43 -3.83
CA LYS A 223 -19.57 -1.64 -5.07
C LYS A 223 -18.98 -2.73 -5.97
N GLN A 224 -17.66 -2.74 -6.14
CA GLN A 224 -16.97 -3.73 -6.97
C GLN A 224 -17.16 -5.15 -6.43
N TRP A 225 -16.92 -5.34 -5.13
CA TRP A 225 -16.94 -6.68 -4.55
C TRP A 225 -18.35 -7.18 -4.21
N THR A 226 -19.30 -6.32 -3.84
CA THR A 226 -20.70 -6.72 -3.66
C THR A 226 -21.31 -7.19 -4.98
N ASP A 227 -21.04 -6.50 -6.11
CA ASP A 227 -21.51 -6.93 -7.43
C ASP A 227 -20.87 -8.26 -7.90
N VAL A 228 -19.59 -8.47 -7.60
CA VAL A 228 -18.88 -9.73 -7.89
C VAL A 228 -19.46 -10.92 -7.10
N HIS A 229 -19.85 -10.70 -5.84
CA HIS A 229 -20.51 -11.71 -5.00
C HIS A 229 -22.03 -11.79 -5.18
N GLY A 230 -22.65 -10.90 -5.97
CA GLY A 230 -24.11 -10.88 -6.20
C GLY A 230 -24.93 -10.34 -5.01
N LEU A 231 -24.37 -9.42 -4.23
CA LEU A 231 -24.90 -8.93 -2.95
C LEU A 231 -25.42 -7.49 -3.04
N SER A 232 -26.19 -7.09 -2.02
CA SER A 232 -26.61 -5.71 -1.82
C SER A 232 -25.42 -4.77 -1.63
N THR A 233 -25.54 -3.51 -2.08
CA THR A 233 -24.57 -2.45 -1.74
C THR A 233 -24.70 -1.94 -0.29
N GLN A 234 -25.79 -2.30 0.40
CA GLN A 234 -25.94 -2.10 1.84
C GLN A 234 -25.52 -3.36 2.59
N PRO A 235 -24.82 -3.25 3.73
CA PRO A 235 -24.42 -4.40 4.54
C PRO A 235 -25.63 -5.06 5.21
N ASP A 236 -25.58 -6.38 5.35
CA ASP A 236 -26.61 -7.16 6.05
C ASP A 236 -26.63 -6.85 7.55
N ARG A 237 -25.48 -6.44 8.11
CA ARG A 237 -25.35 -6.00 9.50
C ARG A 237 -24.19 -5.05 9.73
N THR A 238 -24.28 -4.30 10.83
CA THR A 238 -23.20 -3.46 11.36
C THR A 238 -22.93 -3.82 12.80
N GLU A 239 -21.67 -4.05 13.13
CA GLU A 239 -21.15 -4.43 14.44
C GLU A 239 -20.19 -3.34 14.96
N THR A 240 -19.83 -3.37 16.24
CA THR A 240 -18.74 -2.54 16.79
C THR A 240 -17.58 -3.43 17.22
N VAL A 241 -16.38 -3.16 16.69
CA VAL A 241 -15.14 -3.88 17.01
C VAL A 241 -14.08 -2.85 17.40
N ASP A 242 -13.47 -3.02 18.58
CA ASP A 242 -12.45 -2.15 19.16
C ASP A 242 -12.81 -0.64 19.11
N GLY A 243 -14.10 -0.32 19.24
CA GLY A 243 -14.66 1.03 19.21
C GLY A 243 -15.10 1.55 17.83
N TYR A 244 -14.84 0.80 16.75
CA TYR A 244 -15.11 1.21 15.36
C TYR A 244 -16.24 0.39 14.70
N PRO A 245 -16.98 0.98 13.74
CA PRO A 245 -18.01 0.25 13.00
C PRO A 245 -17.36 -0.76 12.04
N ARG A 246 -17.82 -2.01 12.14
CA ARG A 246 -17.57 -3.10 11.18
C ARG A 246 -18.87 -3.33 10.40
N HIS A 247 -18.88 -3.03 9.10
CA HIS A 247 -19.98 -3.43 8.22
C HIS A 247 -19.69 -4.81 7.64
N VAL A 248 -20.71 -5.66 7.49
CA VAL A 248 -20.54 -7.06 7.02
C VAL A 248 -21.63 -7.45 6.04
N TRP A 249 -21.23 -8.20 5.01
CA TRP A 249 -22.10 -8.85 4.05
C TRP A 249 -21.87 -10.37 4.07
N SER A 250 -22.96 -11.14 4.05
CA SER A 250 -22.92 -12.61 4.09
C SER A 250 -23.49 -13.22 2.81
N ASN A 251 -22.97 -14.37 2.41
CA ASN A 251 -23.52 -15.11 1.26
C ASN A 251 -24.79 -15.88 1.64
N ALA A 252 -25.45 -16.51 0.66
CA ALA A 252 -26.66 -17.30 0.87
C ALA A 252 -26.49 -18.56 1.76
N ALA A 253 -25.25 -18.95 2.09
CA ALA A 253 -24.95 -20.00 3.06
C ALA A 253 -24.70 -19.46 4.49
N GLY A 254 -24.77 -18.13 4.69
CA GLY A 254 -24.53 -17.47 5.98
C GLY A 254 -23.06 -17.16 6.28
N GLU A 255 -22.15 -17.32 5.31
CA GLU A 255 -20.72 -17.05 5.49
C GLU A 255 -20.41 -15.56 5.26
N ASP A 256 -19.68 -14.91 6.17
CA ASP A 256 -19.18 -13.53 6.00
C ASP A 256 -18.20 -13.45 4.80
N VAL A 257 -18.65 -12.95 3.65
CA VAL A 257 -17.81 -12.88 2.43
C VAL A 257 -17.24 -11.49 2.18
N ILE A 258 -17.84 -10.42 2.70
CA ILE A 258 -17.27 -9.07 2.68
C ILE A 258 -17.38 -8.44 4.06
N GLU A 259 -16.35 -7.72 4.49
CA GLU A 259 -16.42 -6.79 5.62
C GLU A 259 -15.74 -5.46 5.28
N SER A 260 -16.08 -4.38 5.99
CA SER A 260 -15.38 -3.11 5.87
C SER A 260 -15.33 -2.28 7.14
N TYR A 261 -14.22 -1.54 7.30
CA TYR A 261 -13.95 -0.63 8.40
C TYR A 261 -13.53 0.75 7.85
N THR A 262 -14.25 1.80 8.26
CA THR A 262 -13.84 3.19 8.02
C THR A 262 -13.50 3.84 9.35
N ILE A 263 -12.23 4.14 9.58
CA ILE A 263 -11.69 4.65 10.86
C ILE A 263 -11.77 6.19 10.84
N PRO A 264 -12.77 6.85 11.47
CA PRO A 264 -13.26 8.16 10.99
C PRO A 264 -12.24 9.31 11.00
N LEU A 265 -11.29 9.33 11.95
CA LEU A 265 -10.27 10.37 12.09
C LEU A 265 -8.88 9.94 11.62
N MET A 266 -8.72 8.70 11.13
CA MET A 266 -7.43 8.20 10.66
C MET A 266 -7.10 8.78 9.28
N ALA A 267 -5.84 9.20 9.10
CA ALA A 267 -5.29 9.62 7.82
C ALA A 267 -4.97 8.40 6.92
N HIS A 268 -4.18 8.62 5.86
CA HIS A 268 -3.66 7.52 5.02
C HIS A 268 -2.76 6.58 5.85
N GLY A 269 -3.06 5.28 5.84
CA GLY A 269 -2.26 4.28 6.53
C GLY A 269 -3.02 3.00 6.87
N ALA A 270 -2.34 2.05 7.49
CA ALA A 270 -2.94 0.89 8.14
C ALA A 270 -3.14 1.17 9.63
N PRO A 271 -4.32 0.86 10.20
CA PRO A 271 -4.55 1.02 11.63
C PRO A 271 -3.83 -0.10 12.40
N VAL A 272 -3.10 0.30 13.44
CA VAL A 272 -2.44 -0.58 14.40
C VAL A 272 -2.96 -0.31 15.82
N ALA A 273 -2.73 -1.27 16.72
CA ALA A 273 -3.07 -1.17 18.12
C ALA A 273 -1.87 -1.52 18.99
N SER A 274 -1.35 -0.55 19.75
CA SER A 274 -0.22 -0.73 20.66
C SER A 274 -0.69 -1.06 22.07
N GLY A 275 -0.02 -2.01 22.71
CA GLY A 275 -0.27 -2.43 24.09
C GLY A 275 -0.08 -3.94 24.26
N ASP A 276 -0.36 -4.44 25.46
CA ASP A 276 -0.20 -5.85 25.83
C ASP A 276 -1.51 -6.66 25.68
N GLY A 277 -2.48 -6.11 24.92
CA GLY A 277 -3.75 -6.75 24.62
C GLY A 277 -3.59 -7.89 23.61
N ASP A 278 -4.46 -8.90 23.70
CA ASP A 278 -4.40 -10.08 22.81
C ASP A 278 -4.70 -9.77 21.33
N THR A 279 -5.26 -8.58 21.06
CA THR A 279 -5.56 -8.00 19.74
C THR A 279 -4.58 -6.89 19.33
N SER A 280 -3.61 -6.54 20.19
CA SER A 280 -2.66 -5.46 19.98
C SER A 280 -1.46 -5.91 19.14
N TYR A 281 -1.41 -5.51 17.87
CA TYR A 281 -0.29 -5.78 16.97
C TYR A 281 0.03 -4.59 16.08
N GLY A 282 1.32 -4.44 15.82
CA GLY A 282 1.95 -3.41 15.02
C GLY A 282 3.02 -2.64 15.80
N VAL A 283 3.67 -1.72 15.11
CA VAL A 283 4.53 -0.68 15.70
C VAL A 283 4.20 0.63 14.98
N PRO A 284 3.74 1.68 15.68
CA PRO A 284 3.38 2.94 15.04
C PRO A 284 4.55 3.58 14.30
N GLY A 285 4.26 4.16 13.13
CA GLY A 285 5.27 4.67 12.20
C GLY A 285 4.66 5.35 10.97
N GLU A 286 5.47 5.58 9.95
CA GLU A 286 5.00 6.21 8.71
C GLU A 286 3.97 5.33 7.99
N TYR A 287 2.72 5.80 7.93
CA TYR A 287 1.54 5.08 7.45
C TYR A 287 1.14 3.83 8.28
N LEU A 288 1.67 3.68 9.51
CA LEU A 288 1.22 2.70 10.51
C LEU A 288 0.65 3.48 11.69
N ILE A 289 -0.67 3.68 11.71
CA ILE A 289 -1.32 4.70 12.54
C ILE A 289 -1.91 4.07 13.80
N GLU A 290 -1.47 4.54 14.96
CA GLU A 290 -2.04 4.11 16.25
C GLU A 290 -3.47 4.63 16.41
N VAL A 291 -4.42 3.70 16.50
CA VAL A 291 -5.84 3.99 16.69
C VAL A 291 -6.54 2.98 17.60
N GLY A 292 -5.81 2.10 18.29
CA GLY A 292 -6.39 1.10 19.19
C GLY A 292 -7.10 -0.08 18.51
N ILE A 293 -7.13 -0.16 17.16
CA ILE A 293 -7.61 -1.33 16.41
C ILE A 293 -6.52 -1.84 15.46
N SER A 294 -6.17 -3.13 15.55
CA SER A 294 -5.15 -3.74 14.68
C SER A 294 -5.78 -4.37 13.43
N SER A 295 -5.56 -3.75 12.27
CA SER A 295 -6.03 -4.28 10.98
C SER A 295 -5.52 -5.69 10.73
N SER A 296 -4.22 -5.93 10.89
CA SER A 296 -3.60 -7.23 10.60
C SER A 296 -4.17 -8.37 11.45
N TYR A 297 -4.46 -8.12 12.73
CA TYR A 297 -5.13 -9.09 13.59
C TYR A 297 -6.57 -9.38 13.13
N HIS A 298 -7.39 -8.36 12.91
CA HIS A 298 -8.80 -8.57 12.54
C HIS A 298 -8.96 -9.15 11.13
N ILE A 299 -8.07 -8.81 10.19
CA ILE A 299 -7.98 -9.45 8.88
C ILE A 299 -7.64 -10.94 9.02
N ALA A 300 -6.61 -11.30 9.82
CA ALA A 300 -6.26 -12.69 10.08
C ALA A 300 -7.39 -13.46 10.78
N ARG A 301 -8.15 -12.79 11.65
CA ARG A 301 -9.34 -13.34 12.31
C ARG A 301 -10.50 -13.56 11.34
N PHE A 302 -10.81 -12.59 10.48
CA PHE A 302 -11.83 -12.69 9.43
C PHE A 302 -11.57 -13.92 8.54
N TRP A 303 -10.30 -14.17 8.19
CA TRP A 303 -9.85 -15.34 7.43
C TRP A 303 -9.81 -16.68 8.21
N GLY A 304 -10.12 -16.71 9.51
CA GLY A 304 -10.07 -17.94 10.32
C GLY A 304 -8.64 -18.45 10.58
N LEU A 305 -7.64 -17.57 10.59
CA LEU A 305 -6.25 -17.92 10.94
C LEU A 305 -6.02 -17.91 12.45
N THR A 306 -6.85 -17.22 13.23
CA THR A 306 -6.70 -17.05 14.69
C THR A 306 -7.19 -18.23 15.53
N ASP A 307 -7.98 -19.13 14.95
CA ASP A 307 -8.94 -19.94 15.74
C ASP A 307 -8.34 -21.23 16.32
N SER A 308 -7.10 -21.58 15.95
CA SER A 308 -6.39 -22.67 16.59
C SER A 308 -5.84 -22.25 17.95
N ARG A 309 -6.52 -22.70 19.02
CA ARG A 309 -6.14 -22.68 20.46
C ARG A 309 -4.88 -21.86 20.79
N ARG A 310 -5.06 -20.74 21.50
CA ARG A 310 -3.98 -19.93 22.14
C ARG A 310 -2.82 -20.82 22.62
N THR A 311 -1.70 -20.83 21.89
CA THR A 311 -0.42 -21.09 22.54
C THR A 311 -0.17 -19.90 23.48
N PRO A 312 0.17 -20.09 24.76
CA PRO A 312 0.54 -18.98 25.63
C PRO A 312 1.70 -18.21 25.00
N TRP A 313 1.46 -16.93 24.68
CA TRP A 313 2.51 -16.05 24.21
C TRP A 313 3.37 -15.67 25.42
N PRO A 314 4.71 -15.81 25.37
CA PRO A 314 5.55 -15.26 26.42
C PRO A 314 5.41 -13.73 26.37
N MET A 315 4.91 -13.14 27.45
CA MET A 315 4.92 -11.68 27.65
C MET A 315 6.30 -11.14 27.27
N ARG A 316 6.36 -9.93 26.70
CA ARG A 316 7.66 -9.26 26.51
C ARG A 316 8.39 -9.28 27.86
N PRO A 317 9.69 -9.63 27.91
CA PRO A 317 10.45 -9.46 29.14
C PRO A 317 10.30 -8.00 29.58
N ASP A 318 9.94 -7.78 30.84
CA ASP A 318 9.85 -6.44 31.40
C ASP A 318 11.13 -5.67 31.10
N ALA A 319 10.99 -4.40 30.73
CA ALA A 319 12.14 -3.50 30.60
C ALA A 319 12.70 -3.26 32.00
N GLY A 320 13.58 -4.17 32.43
CA GLY A 320 13.91 -4.41 33.83
C GLY A 320 14.27 -3.13 34.55
N THR A 321 13.59 -2.88 35.68
CA THR A 321 13.94 -1.82 36.62
C THR A 321 15.41 -1.97 36.99
N ALA A 322 16.24 -1.00 36.58
CA ALA A 322 17.67 -1.02 36.82
C ALA A 322 17.96 -0.82 38.31
N ASP A 323 18.00 -1.92 39.07
CA ASP A 323 18.30 -1.90 40.50
C ASP A 323 19.77 -1.53 40.73
N THR A 324 19.99 -0.36 41.33
CA THR A 324 21.31 0.26 41.47
C THR A 324 22.02 -0.21 42.75
N SER A 325 22.53 -1.44 42.76
CA SER A 325 23.46 -1.90 43.80
C SER A 325 24.92 -1.90 43.29
N ALA A 326 25.74 -0.98 43.79
CA ALA A 326 27.13 -0.80 43.34
C ALA A 326 28.17 -1.22 44.41
N ALA A 327 28.88 -2.33 44.17
CA ALA A 327 30.10 -2.77 44.84
C ALA A 327 30.68 -3.99 44.09
N SER A 328 31.99 -4.29 44.05
CA SER A 328 33.20 -3.51 44.33
C SER A 328 34.43 -4.31 43.85
N THR A 329 35.46 -3.65 43.29
CA THR A 329 36.86 -4.16 43.15
C THR A 329 37.07 -5.44 42.28
N THR A 330 38.23 -5.74 41.70
CA THR A 330 39.59 -5.13 41.70
C THR A 330 40.26 -5.30 40.31
N ALA A 331 41.38 -4.63 40.05
CA ALA A 331 42.03 -4.58 38.73
C ALA A 331 43.22 -5.55 38.53
N SER A 332 43.64 -5.74 37.26
CA SER A 332 45.06 -5.96 36.92
C SER A 332 45.41 -5.45 35.50
N LYS A 333 46.71 -5.39 35.20
CA LYS A 333 47.37 -4.88 33.97
C LYS A 333 47.31 -5.91 32.81
N ALA A 334 47.61 -5.64 31.54
CA ALA A 334 48.59 -4.70 30.97
C ALA A 334 48.34 -4.33 29.48
N ALA A 335 49.24 -3.52 28.90
CA ALA A 335 49.34 -3.20 27.46
C ALA A 335 50.83 -3.28 27.02
N PRO A 336 51.13 -3.33 25.70
CA PRO A 336 51.57 -2.07 25.06
C PRO A 336 51.11 -1.84 23.58
N LYS A 337 51.44 -0.63 23.13
CA LYS A 337 51.33 0.03 21.79
C LYS A 337 51.75 -0.84 20.57
N ALA A 338 51.09 -0.78 19.40
CA ALA A 338 51.09 0.27 18.33
C ALA A 338 52.35 0.19 17.40
N ASP A 339 52.38 0.63 16.13
CA ASP A 339 51.57 1.59 15.33
C ASP A 339 51.49 1.18 13.81
N ASP A 340 51.00 2.10 12.96
CA ASP A 340 51.24 2.28 11.50
C ASP A 340 50.34 1.67 10.38
N ALA A 341 49.82 2.61 9.56
CA ALA A 341 49.33 2.53 8.17
C ALA A 341 49.26 3.99 7.62
N PRO A 342 49.11 4.29 6.31
CA PRO A 342 48.94 3.44 5.11
C PRO A 342 50.00 3.73 4.00
N PRO A 343 49.76 3.34 2.73
CA PRO A 343 49.63 4.40 1.70
C PRO A 343 48.65 4.15 0.52
N ARG A 344 48.33 5.25 -0.18
CA ARG A 344 47.75 5.42 -1.54
C ARG A 344 48.35 6.73 -2.12
N PRO A 345 48.16 7.15 -3.39
CA PRO A 345 47.30 6.60 -4.46
C PRO A 345 48.00 6.44 -5.85
N SER A 346 47.27 5.99 -6.88
CA SER A 346 47.62 6.27 -8.29
C SER A 346 46.41 6.31 -9.26
N ARG A 347 46.25 7.48 -9.90
CA ARG A 347 45.69 7.86 -11.23
C ARG A 347 44.33 7.34 -11.76
N LEU A 348 43.67 8.27 -12.47
CA LEU A 348 42.49 8.14 -13.35
C LEU A 348 42.91 7.74 -14.78
N PRO A 349 41.93 7.43 -15.65
CA PRO A 349 41.87 8.09 -16.96
C PRO A 349 40.52 8.77 -17.27
N GLU A 350 40.63 10.01 -17.74
CA GLU A 350 39.88 10.76 -18.78
C GLU A 350 38.34 10.65 -19.04
N ARG A 351 37.83 11.68 -19.72
CA ARG A 351 36.41 11.89 -20.07
C ARG A 351 36.01 11.18 -21.36
N VAL A 352 34.72 10.87 -21.48
CA VAL A 352 33.97 10.91 -22.75
C VAL A 352 32.70 11.75 -22.52
N GLU A 353 32.14 12.33 -23.58
CA GLU A 353 31.24 13.49 -23.53
C GLU A 353 29.76 13.14 -23.33
N VAL A 354 28.99 14.11 -22.83
CA VAL A 354 27.52 14.07 -22.76
C VAL A 354 26.97 14.76 -24.01
N ILE A 355 26.13 14.07 -24.77
CA ILE A 355 25.38 14.65 -25.90
C ILE A 355 24.00 15.05 -25.38
N GLU A 356 23.72 16.35 -25.33
CA GLU A 356 22.36 16.88 -25.15
C GLU A 356 21.69 17.06 -26.53
N PRO A 357 20.46 16.56 -26.74
CA PRO A 357 19.60 17.04 -27.81
C PRO A 357 18.99 18.39 -27.39
N GLY A 358 19.26 19.44 -28.17
CA GLY A 358 18.76 20.79 -27.91
C GLY A 358 17.24 20.95 -28.17
N PRO A 359 16.66 22.09 -27.77
CA PRO A 359 15.25 22.41 -28.03
C PRO A 359 15.01 22.82 -29.49
N ASP A 360 13.71 22.83 -29.85
CA ASP A 360 13.04 23.32 -31.06
C ASP A 360 12.75 22.29 -32.18
N ASP A 361 11.54 21.69 -32.14
CA ASP A 361 10.73 21.44 -33.37
C ASP A 361 9.25 21.02 -33.12
N ILE A 362 8.43 21.85 -32.45
CA ILE A 362 6.95 21.77 -32.56
C ILE A 362 6.33 23.17 -32.65
N LEU A 363 6.05 23.63 -33.87
CA LEU A 363 5.20 24.79 -34.12
C LEU A 363 3.71 24.41 -34.12
N PRO A 364 2.82 25.19 -33.47
CA PRO A 364 1.38 24.92 -33.51
C PRO A 364 0.76 25.31 -34.87
N PRO A 365 -0.27 24.58 -35.35
CA PRO A 365 -0.92 24.89 -36.62
C PRO A 365 -1.71 26.20 -36.57
N LYS A 366 -1.55 27.04 -37.60
CA LYS A 366 -2.23 28.34 -37.73
C LYS A 366 -3.71 28.14 -38.10
N SER A 367 -4.62 28.72 -37.31
CA SER A 367 -6.05 28.74 -37.62
C SER A 367 -6.38 29.78 -38.70
N GLY A 368 -6.87 29.30 -39.85
CA GLY A 368 -7.33 30.16 -40.94
C GLY A 368 -8.71 30.78 -40.66
N ARG A 369 -8.90 32.07 -40.99
CA ARG A 369 -10.21 32.74 -41.00
C ARG A 369 -10.63 33.14 -42.41
N ARG A 370 -11.86 32.79 -42.80
CA ARG A 370 -12.76 33.37 -43.82
C ARG A 370 -14.06 32.50 -43.83
N GLY A 371 -15.29 33.02 -43.87
CA GLY A 371 -15.78 34.38 -43.66
C GLY A 371 -17.21 34.60 -44.21
N ALA A 372 -18.11 35.20 -43.40
CA ALA A 372 -19.50 35.61 -43.73
C ALA A 372 -20.50 34.45 -44.04
N GLU A 373 -21.84 34.56 -44.00
CA GLU A 373 -22.81 35.68 -43.87
C GLU A 373 -23.90 35.35 -42.79
N GLN A 374 -24.47 36.31 -42.03
CA GLN A 374 -25.81 36.95 -42.17
C GLN A 374 -26.99 35.99 -42.45
N GLN A 375 -28.19 36.04 -41.82
CA GLN A 375 -28.92 36.91 -40.85
C GLN A 375 -29.86 35.97 -40.01
N HIS A 376 -30.68 36.28 -38.99
CA HIS A 376 -31.14 37.44 -38.17
C HIS A 376 -31.65 36.84 -36.81
N GLY A 377 -32.19 37.51 -35.77
CA GLY A 377 -32.42 38.93 -35.46
C GLY A 377 -33.47 39.12 -34.32
N ALA A 378 -33.17 39.97 -33.32
CA ALA A 378 -34.03 40.52 -32.24
C ALA A 378 -34.63 39.59 -31.12
N GLY A 379 -34.47 39.99 -29.84
CA GLY A 379 -35.27 39.45 -28.73
C GLY A 379 -34.71 39.57 -27.29
N GLY A 380 -35.01 40.67 -26.58
CA GLY A 380 -35.27 40.65 -25.12
C GLY A 380 -34.11 40.78 -24.11
N HIS A 381 -34.07 41.95 -23.45
CA HIS A 381 -33.59 42.22 -22.07
C HIS A 381 -32.12 41.92 -21.67
N GLY A 382 -31.56 42.80 -20.84
CA GLY A 382 -30.16 42.75 -20.44
C GLY A 382 -29.93 42.57 -18.94
N TRP A 383 -28.74 42.08 -18.61
CA TRP A 383 -28.09 42.23 -17.30
C TRP A 383 -26.61 42.54 -17.57
N SER A 384 -26.06 43.55 -16.90
CA SER A 384 -24.71 44.07 -17.17
C SER A 384 -23.93 44.27 -15.86
N ALA A 385 -23.60 43.15 -15.21
CA ALA A 385 -22.67 43.05 -14.09
C ALA A 385 -21.86 41.74 -14.18
N ASP A 386 -20.82 41.63 -13.37
CA ASP A 386 -20.10 40.41 -12.95
C ASP A 386 -19.43 39.48 -13.98
N ARG A 387 -19.43 39.77 -15.29
CA ARG A 387 -18.62 38.99 -16.26
C ARG A 387 -17.12 39.00 -15.99
N ASP A 388 -16.60 40.03 -15.32
CA ASP A 388 -15.17 40.13 -15.01
C ASP A 388 -14.88 39.60 -13.60
N GLY A 389 -15.76 39.82 -12.62
CA GLY A 389 -15.67 39.18 -11.30
C GLY A 389 -15.77 37.65 -11.36
N GLU A 390 -16.56 37.09 -12.29
CA GLU A 390 -16.63 35.64 -12.50
C GLU A 390 -15.36 35.09 -13.18
N LYS A 391 -14.75 35.83 -14.11
CA LYS A 391 -13.42 35.48 -14.66
C LYS A 391 -12.31 35.56 -13.62
N GLU A 392 -12.31 36.58 -12.77
CA GLU A 392 -11.31 36.70 -11.70
C GLU A 392 -11.46 35.57 -10.66
N ARG A 393 -12.70 35.19 -10.31
CA ARG A 393 -12.97 33.99 -9.50
C ARG A 393 -12.50 32.72 -10.19
N GLN A 394 -12.80 32.53 -11.47
CA GLN A 394 -12.40 31.33 -12.22
C GLN A 394 -10.88 31.23 -12.40
N ALA A 395 -10.19 32.36 -12.64
CA ALA A 395 -8.73 32.45 -12.67
C ALA A 395 -8.10 32.24 -11.28
N GLY A 396 -8.73 32.75 -10.21
CA GLY A 396 -8.32 32.52 -8.83
C GLY A 396 -8.42 31.05 -8.43
N VAL A 397 -9.53 30.39 -8.76
CA VAL A 397 -9.70 28.93 -8.57
C VAL A 397 -8.70 28.14 -9.41
N SER A 398 -8.48 28.51 -10.68
CA SER A 398 -7.48 27.86 -11.53
C SER A 398 -6.08 27.92 -10.92
N ARG A 399 -5.64 29.12 -10.49
CA ARG A 399 -4.34 29.31 -9.82
C ARG A 399 -4.25 28.57 -8.48
N PHE A 400 -5.33 28.53 -7.71
CA PHE A 400 -5.38 27.77 -6.45
C PHE A 400 -5.24 26.26 -6.68
N VAL A 401 -5.89 25.72 -7.72
CA VAL A 401 -5.75 24.32 -8.13
C VAL A 401 -4.34 24.04 -8.67
N GLU A 402 -3.78 24.90 -9.51
CA GLU A 402 -2.39 24.78 -10.00
C GLU A 402 -1.38 24.81 -8.84
N ASP A 403 -1.50 25.74 -7.90
CA ASP A 403 -0.57 25.85 -6.77
C ASP A 403 -0.75 24.69 -5.77
N THR A 404 -1.96 24.15 -5.63
CA THR A 404 -2.23 22.93 -4.85
C THR A 404 -1.63 21.69 -5.51
N ILE A 405 -1.80 21.51 -6.82
CA ILE A 405 -1.18 20.42 -7.60
C ILE A 405 0.34 20.55 -7.54
N LYS A 406 0.89 21.76 -7.68
CA LYS A 406 2.33 22.03 -7.59
C LYS A 406 2.87 21.67 -6.21
N ARG A 407 2.21 22.08 -5.12
CA ARG A 407 2.60 21.72 -3.75
C ARG A 407 2.51 20.20 -3.51
N ALA A 408 1.50 19.52 -4.05
CA ALA A 408 1.39 18.07 -3.99
C ALA A 408 2.53 17.37 -4.77
N LEU A 409 2.89 17.87 -5.95
CA LEU A 409 4.01 17.35 -6.76
C LEU A 409 5.38 17.66 -6.12
N GLU A 410 5.55 18.80 -5.45
CA GLU A 410 6.76 19.11 -4.68
C GLU A 410 6.86 18.26 -3.40
N ALA A 411 5.75 18.03 -2.68
CA ALA A 411 5.71 17.11 -1.53
C ALA A 411 5.98 15.66 -1.96
N ALA A 412 5.49 15.25 -3.13
CA ALA A 412 5.85 13.99 -3.76
C ALA A 412 7.28 13.98 -4.33
N GLY A 413 8.00 15.10 -4.40
CA GLY A 413 9.34 15.19 -4.99
C GLY A 413 9.39 14.96 -6.51
N LEU A 414 8.25 15.12 -7.20
CA LEU A 414 8.09 14.96 -8.65
C LEU A 414 8.40 16.26 -9.43
N MET A 415 8.61 17.38 -8.73
CA MET A 415 9.27 18.57 -9.26
C MET A 415 10.46 18.94 -8.39
N LYS A 416 11.58 19.34 -9.02
CA LYS A 416 12.63 20.09 -8.33
C LYS A 416 12.12 21.51 -8.08
N ARG A 417 12.32 22.02 -6.85
CA ARG A 417 12.19 23.45 -6.57
C ARG A 417 13.17 24.23 -7.46
N ARG A 418 12.72 25.37 -7.96
CA ARG A 418 13.57 26.44 -8.53
C ARG A 418 13.86 27.46 -7.46
#